data_AF-A0A2A4RDC5-F1
#
_entry.id   AF-A0A2A4RDC5-F1
#
_cell.length_a   1.000
_cell.length_b   1.000
_cell.length_c   1.000
_cell.angle_alpha   90.00
_cell.angle_beta   90.00
_cell.angle_gamma   90.00
#
_symmetry.space_group_name_H-M   'P 1'
#
loop_
_entity.id
_entity.type
_entity.pdbx_description
1 polymer ?
#
loop_
_entity_poly.entity_id
_entity_poly.type
_entity_poly.pdbx_seq_one_letter_code
_entity_poly.pdbx_strand_id
1 'polypeptide(L)'
;MEYLKKLSENLATLVVLFFLPLVLATDFIYKVSAGVTRYTFSLKGVIVVVLGFFVLRKVLLSKQYKTLGLLLILVAFNIISNYTLNLDQQAIYYSLYMQSLFLFGLIIVVFFQQFYDSFKVKPVLNLLKLIIVLNFVLILIGYFFEAPFFKSYSNRFGINGMFKSNAEASYFYMLAITLFYIYKGKFSYFFLITCVLSSLFCGSKTLYFFLLISSVYFVFIKIKSRIERKYFGVFMTVFFIVAISLISLGILYIIENNEVLNRVYTDNGLITAFFSYRDVLIVDVINEVTERWHLIHYFIGGIGAVSYTTQTDFVDLFLNYGFIGTSIYLFIYFRTIYSYSNKKIILLLIPVILSILLRGNFLHYPSVSLISIVIFVTINKIYKKEYYGKEM
;
A
#
# COMPACT_ATOMS: atom_id res chain seq x y z
N MET A 1 -25.69 24.57 -15.43
CA MET A 1 -25.71 23.70 -14.22
C MET A 1 -25.64 22.21 -14.55
N GLU A 2 -26.32 21.74 -15.59
CA GLU A 2 -26.36 20.30 -15.95
C GLU A 2 -25.01 19.70 -16.34
N TYR A 3 -24.16 20.43 -17.07
CA TYR A 3 -22.79 20.00 -17.40
C TYR A 3 -21.91 19.79 -16.16
N LEU A 4 -22.02 20.67 -15.17
CA LEU A 4 -21.29 20.56 -13.89
C LEU A 4 -21.79 19.37 -13.06
N LYS A 5 -23.08 19.03 -13.15
CA LYS A 5 -23.65 17.83 -12.52
C LYS A 5 -23.08 16.57 -13.17
N LYS A 6 -23.05 16.50 -14.50
CA LYS A 6 -22.48 15.39 -15.28
C LYS A 6 -20.97 15.19 -15.07
N LEU A 7 -20.23 16.29 -14.88
CA LEU A 7 -18.81 16.26 -14.51
C LEU A 7 -18.61 15.68 -13.10
N SER A 8 -19.48 16.06 -12.14
CA SER A 8 -19.43 15.54 -10.77
C SER A 8 -19.76 14.04 -10.69
N GLU A 9 -20.60 13.54 -11.60
CA GLU A 9 -21.03 12.13 -11.67
C GLU A 9 -19.92 11.18 -12.14
N ASN A 10 -18.80 11.67 -12.67
CA ASN A 10 -17.69 10.84 -13.15
C ASN A 10 -16.32 11.26 -12.63
N LEU A 11 -16.28 12.23 -11.71
CA LEU A 11 -15.05 12.89 -11.30
C LEU A 11 -13.98 11.90 -10.82
N ALA A 12 -14.34 10.96 -9.94
CA ALA A 12 -13.38 9.98 -9.43
C ALA A 12 -12.82 9.07 -10.53
N THR A 13 -13.65 8.68 -11.50
CA THR A 13 -13.17 7.90 -12.65
C THR A 13 -12.23 8.71 -13.53
N LEU A 14 -12.56 9.96 -13.83
CA LEU A 14 -11.71 10.84 -14.64
C LEU A 14 -10.37 11.12 -13.95
N VAL A 15 -10.40 11.41 -12.65
CA VAL A 15 -9.22 11.55 -11.80
C VAL A 15 -8.32 10.32 -11.91
N VAL A 16 -8.88 9.11 -11.81
CA VAL A 16 -8.08 7.88 -11.94
C VAL A 16 -7.53 7.72 -13.34
N LEU A 17 -8.36 7.88 -14.38
CA LEU A 17 -7.92 7.71 -15.77
C LEU A 17 -6.83 8.70 -16.18
N PHE A 18 -6.80 9.89 -15.57
CA PHE A 18 -5.79 10.90 -15.83
C PHE A 18 -4.55 10.73 -14.94
N PHE A 19 -4.73 10.70 -13.61
CA PHE A 19 -3.60 10.75 -12.68
C PHE A 19 -2.90 9.40 -12.50
N LEU A 20 -3.59 8.25 -12.59
CA LEU A 20 -2.93 6.96 -12.40
C LEU A 20 -1.86 6.70 -13.47
N PRO A 21 -2.11 6.87 -14.79
CA PRO A 21 -1.07 6.73 -15.81
C PRO A 21 0.05 7.76 -15.62
N LEU A 22 -0.30 8.99 -15.26
CA LEU A 22 0.67 10.08 -15.09
C LEU A 22 1.61 9.85 -13.90
N VAL A 23 1.08 9.31 -12.78
CA VAL A 23 1.89 8.90 -11.63
C VAL A 23 2.84 7.77 -12.03
N LEU A 24 2.35 6.73 -12.71
CA LEU A 24 3.18 5.61 -13.15
C LEU A 24 4.26 6.06 -14.16
N ALA A 25 3.92 6.96 -15.08
CA ALA A 25 4.87 7.49 -16.05
C ALA A 25 5.96 8.33 -15.38
N THR A 26 5.59 9.24 -14.46
CA THR A 26 6.57 10.07 -13.75
C THR A 26 7.44 9.25 -12.79
N ASP A 27 6.88 8.24 -12.13
CA ASP A 27 7.64 7.30 -11.30
C ASP A 27 8.58 6.45 -12.14
N PHE A 28 8.17 6.02 -13.34
CA PHE A 28 9.05 5.33 -14.28
C PHE A 28 10.17 6.23 -14.81
N ILE A 29 9.88 7.50 -15.16
CA ILE A 29 10.91 8.48 -15.55
C ILE A 29 11.89 8.73 -14.40
N TYR A 30 11.39 8.86 -13.18
CA TYR A 30 12.24 8.97 -11.98
C TYR A 30 13.18 7.76 -11.86
N LYS A 31 12.67 6.55 -12.10
CA LYS A 31 13.46 5.31 -12.06
C LYS A 31 14.52 5.29 -13.15
N VAL A 32 14.16 5.59 -14.40
CA VAL A 32 15.07 5.57 -15.56
C VAL A 32 16.16 6.65 -15.43
N SER A 33 15.81 7.83 -14.91
CA SER A 33 16.76 8.93 -14.68
C SER A 33 17.62 8.76 -13.42
N ALA A 34 17.63 7.57 -12.80
CA ALA A 34 18.36 7.29 -11.55
C ALA A 34 18.08 8.32 -10.43
N GLY A 35 16.86 8.86 -10.40
CA GLY A 35 16.42 9.84 -9.40
C GLY A 35 16.86 11.29 -9.64
N VAL A 36 17.50 11.60 -10.79
CA VAL A 36 17.91 12.96 -11.14
C VAL A 36 16.70 13.88 -11.33
N THR A 37 15.63 13.38 -11.95
CA THR A 37 14.42 14.19 -12.21
C THR A 37 13.37 13.99 -11.12
N ARG A 38 12.97 15.06 -10.42
CA ARG A 38 12.01 15.01 -9.30
C ARG A 38 10.56 15.38 -9.69
N TYR A 39 10.18 15.23 -10.97
CA TYR A 39 8.83 15.53 -11.46
C TYR A 39 7.71 14.82 -10.69
N THR A 40 7.99 13.62 -10.18
CA THR A 40 7.11 12.86 -9.28
C THR A 40 6.59 13.68 -8.10
N PHE A 41 7.44 14.51 -7.48
CA PHE A 41 7.06 15.29 -6.30
C PHE A 41 6.05 16.38 -6.67
N SER A 42 6.36 17.17 -7.69
CA SER A 42 5.48 18.24 -8.18
C SER A 42 4.13 17.70 -8.63
N LEU A 43 4.11 16.56 -9.34
CA LEU A 43 2.85 15.92 -9.75
C LEU A 43 2.01 15.51 -8.54
N LYS A 44 2.62 14.89 -7.52
CA LYS A 44 1.91 14.47 -6.30
C LYS A 44 1.35 15.67 -5.54
N GLY A 45 2.08 16.79 -5.51
CA GLY A 45 1.57 18.06 -4.99
C GLY A 45 0.32 18.56 -5.72
N VAL A 46 0.33 18.55 -7.06
CA VAL A 46 -0.84 18.90 -7.88
C VAL A 46 -2.02 17.98 -7.58
N ILE A 47 -1.80 16.68 -7.46
CA ILE A 47 -2.84 15.70 -7.09
C ILE A 47 -3.46 16.07 -5.73
N VAL A 48 -2.66 16.35 -4.71
CA VAL A 48 -3.17 16.72 -3.38
C VAL A 48 -4.01 17.98 -3.44
N VAL A 49 -3.57 19.00 -4.16
CA VAL A 49 -4.33 20.26 -4.29
C VAL A 49 -5.66 20.01 -4.99
N VAL A 50 -5.66 19.27 -6.10
CA VAL A 50 -6.88 18.97 -6.87
C VAL A 50 -7.85 18.11 -6.05
N LEU A 51 -7.38 17.01 -5.47
CA LEU A 51 -8.21 16.12 -4.65
C LEU A 51 -8.70 16.82 -3.38
N GLY A 52 -7.81 17.55 -2.71
CA GLY A 52 -8.10 18.32 -1.51
C GLY A 52 -9.18 19.38 -1.75
N PHE A 53 -9.12 20.09 -2.88
CA PHE A 53 -10.17 21.03 -3.27
C PHE A 53 -11.54 20.35 -3.42
N PHE A 54 -11.60 19.21 -4.11
CA PHE A 54 -12.87 18.48 -4.28
C PHE A 54 -13.40 17.88 -2.99
N VAL A 55 -12.50 17.34 -2.15
CA VAL A 55 -12.85 16.85 -0.80
C VAL A 55 -13.40 17.99 0.04
N LEU A 56 -12.71 19.12 0.12
CA LEU A 56 -13.13 20.29 0.89
C LEU A 56 -14.50 20.78 0.43
N ARG A 57 -14.68 21.01 -0.88
CA ARG A 57 -15.96 21.42 -1.44
C ARG A 57 -17.10 20.48 -1.04
N LYS A 58 -16.88 19.17 -1.14
CA LYS A 58 -17.91 18.17 -0.83
C LYS A 58 -18.15 18.02 0.67
N VAL A 59 -17.13 18.11 1.52
CA VAL A 59 -17.28 18.17 2.99
C VAL A 59 -18.12 19.38 3.40
N LEU A 60 -17.84 20.56 2.84
CA LEU A 60 -18.58 21.79 3.12
C LEU A 60 -20.05 21.67 2.69
N LEU A 61 -20.31 21.15 1.49
CA LEU A 61 -21.68 20.96 0.98
C LEU A 61 -22.47 19.89 1.76
N SER A 62 -21.80 18.83 2.20
CA SER A 62 -22.42 17.73 2.97
C SER A 62 -22.44 17.96 4.48
N LYS A 63 -21.96 19.12 4.96
CA LYS A 63 -21.85 19.48 6.38
C LYS A 63 -21.06 18.48 7.23
N GLN A 64 -20.09 17.77 6.64
CA GLN A 64 -19.24 16.78 7.33
C GLN A 64 -18.06 17.43 8.08
N TYR A 65 -18.29 18.53 8.78
CA TYR A 65 -17.24 19.37 9.40
C TYR A 65 -16.34 18.61 10.38
N LYS A 66 -16.83 17.51 10.98
CA LYS A 66 -16.05 16.64 11.87
C LYS A 66 -14.81 16.07 11.19
N THR A 67 -14.92 15.60 9.94
CA THR A 67 -13.77 15.02 9.20
C THR A 67 -12.72 16.09 8.92
N LEU A 68 -13.15 17.29 8.51
CA LEU A 68 -12.24 18.41 8.28
C LEU A 68 -11.54 18.84 9.57
N GLY A 69 -12.28 18.95 10.68
CA GLY A 69 -11.72 19.29 11.99
C GLY A 69 -10.65 18.28 12.43
N LEU A 70 -10.88 16.97 12.25
CA LEU A 70 -9.89 15.95 12.57
C LEU A 70 -8.63 16.04 11.69
N LEU A 71 -8.77 16.34 10.39
CA LEU A 71 -7.62 16.57 9.50
C LEU A 71 -6.82 17.81 9.92
N LEU A 72 -7.50 18.89 10.29
CA LEU A 72 -6.85 20.11 10.79
C LEU A 72 -6.12 19.87 12.11
N ILE A 73 -6.66 19.03 12.99
CA ILE A 73 -5.99 18.62 14.23
C ILE A 73 -4.67 17.90 13.92
N LEU A 74 -4.65 16.99 12.94
CA LEU A 74 -3.41 16.32 12.51
C LEU A 74 -2.39 17.34 11.96
N VAL A 75 -2.85 18.35 11.23
CA VAL A 75 -1.99 19.46 10.77
C VAL A 75 -1.40 20.22 11.95
N ALA A 76 -2.26 20.64 12.88
CA ALA A 76 -1.88 21.41 14.06
C ALA A 76 -0.88 20.67 14.96
N PHE A 77 -1.06 19.36 15.18
CA PHE A 77 -0.15 18.55 16.00
C PHE A 77 1.29 18.59 15.51
N ASN A 78 1.51 18.49 14.20
CA ASN A 78 2.86 18.57 13.65
C ASN A 78 3.46 19.98 13.80
N ILE A 79 2.66 21.03 13.57
CA ILE A 79 3.12 22.43 13.74
C ILE A 79 3.52 22.69 15.20
N ILE A 80 2.66 22.28 16.15
CA ILE A 80 2.93 22.43 17.58
C ILE A 80 4.19 21.65 17.95
N SER A 81 4.30 20.39 17.52
CA SER A 81 5.45 19.53 17.77
C SER A 81 6.77 20.13 17.25
N ASN A 82 6.78 20.62 16.01
CA ASN A 82 7.98 21.23 15.43
C ASN A 82 8.42 22.48 16.21
N TYR A 83 7.46 23.29 16.68
CA TYR A 83 7.71 24.46 17.51
C TYR A 83 8.24 24.09 18.90
N THR A 84 7.62 23.11 19.57
CA THR A 84 8.01 22.70 20.94
C THR A 84 9.35 21.97 20.99
N LEU A 85 9.74 21.27 19.92
CA LEU A 85 11.05 20.62 19.80
C LEU A 85 12.18 21.57 19.39
N ASN A 86 11.87 22.83 19.07
CA ASN A 86 12.84 23.83 18.57
C ASN A 86 13.72 23.27 17.43
N LEU A 87 13.07 22.62 16.47
CA LEU A 87 13.75 21.96 15.36
C LEU A 87 14.45 22.95 14.44
N ASP A 88 15.59 22.55 13.88
CA ASP A 88 16.23 23.30 12.82
C ASP A 88 15.41 23.26 11.51
N GLN A 89 15.81 24.08 10.54
CA GLN A 89 15.10 24.19 9.26
C GLN A 89 15.03 22.86 8.49
N GLN A 90 16.07 22.03 8.56
CA GLN A 90 16.12 20.76 7.84
C GLN A 90 15.18 19.73 8.47
N ALA A 91 15.16 19.66 9.79
CA ALA A 91 14.26 18.83 10.58
C ALA A 91 12.79 19.24 10.40
N ILE A 92 12.49 20.54 10.36
CA ILE A 92 11.14 21.05 10.05
C ILE A 92 10.73 20.62 8.64
N TYR A 93 11.60 20.79 7.64
CA TYR A 93 11.31 20.38 6.26
C TYR A 93 11.02 18.87 6.18
N TYR A 94 11.82 18.05 6.85
CA TYR A 94 11.62 16.61 6.92
C TYR A 94 10.28 16.24 7.58
N SER A 95 9.94 16.87 8.70
CA SER A 95 8.67 16.68 9.41
C SER A 95 7.46 17.03 8.53
N LEU A 96 7.49 18.18 7.87
CA LEU A 96 6.42 18.62 6.94
C LEU A 96 6.33 17.70 5.72
N TYR A 97 7.47 17.24 5.20
CA TYR A 97 7.51 16.26 4.11
C TYR A 97 6.81 14.96 4.53
N MET A 98 7.17 14.38 5.68
CA MET A 98 6.53 13.15 6.18
C MET A 98 5.03 13.34 6.44
N GLN A 99 4.63 14.47 7.03
CA GLN A 99 3.23 14.79 7.20
C GLN A 99 2.47 14.85 5.87
N SER A 100 3.04 15.47 4.84
CA SER A 100 2.43 15.58 3.52
C SER A 100 2.17 14.20 2.90
N LEU A 101 3.10 13.26 3.11
CA LEU A 101 3.00 11.88 2.64
C LEU A 101 1.84 11.12 3.30
N PHE A 102 1.68 11.24 4.62
CA PHE A 102 0.56 10.61 5.34
C PHE A 102 -0.78 11.27 5.00
N LEU A 103 -0.83 12.60 4.92
CA LEU A 103 -2.05 13.33 4.54
C LEU A 103 -2.49 12.98 3.12
N PHE A 104 -1.55 12.76 2.20
CA PHE A 104 -1.84 12.27 0.85
C PHE A 104 -2.68 11.00 0.89
N GLY A 105 -2.26 9.99 1.66
CA GLY A 105 -2.99 8.73 1.83
C GLY A 105 -4.41 8.95 2.35
N LEU A 106 -4.57 9.77 3.39
CA LEU A 106 -5.89 10.10 3.94
C LEU A 106 -6.81 10.83 2.95
N ILE A 107 -6.29 11.84 2.25
CA ILE A 107 -7.05 12.63 1.28
C ILE A 107 -7.60 11.71 0.19
N ILE A 108 -6.82 10.75 -0.28
CA ILE A 108 -7.28 9.78 -1.29
C ILE A 108 -8.40 8.89 -0.74
N VAL A 109 -8.24 8.35 0.47
CA VAL A 109 -9.26 7.51 1.09
C VAL A 109 -10.59 8.28 1.25
N VAL A 110 -10.53 9.52 1.74
CA VAL A 110 -11.71 10.38 1.89
C VAL A 110 -12.32 10.75 0.52
N PHE A 111 -11.49 11.07 -0.46
CA PHE A 111 -11.96 11.36 -1.82
C PHE A 111 -12.76 10.18 -2.40
N PHE A 112 -12.22 8.96 -2.32
CA PHE A 112 -12.91 7.79 -2.87
C PHE A 112 -14.17 7.41 -2.11
N GLN A 113 -14.23 7.63 -0.79
CA GLN A 113 -15.49 7.46 -0.05
C GLN A 113 -16.57 8.38 -0.59
N GLN A 114 -16.23 9.67 -0.73
CA GLN A 114 -17.20 10.67 -1.14
C GLN A 114 -17.72 10.40 -2.55
N PHE A 115 -16.85 10.00 -3.47
CA PHE A 115 -17.19 9.77 -4.88
C PHE A 115 -17.37 8.28 -5.21
N TYR A 116 -17.60 7.44 -4.19
CA TYR A 116 -17.74 5.99 -4.36
C TYR A 116 -18.87 5.64 -5.32
N ASP A 117 -20.05 6.25 -5.17
CA ASP A 117 -21.22 5.90 -5.98
C ASP A 117 -21.02 6.25 -7.46
N SER A 118 -20.45 7.43 -7.74
CA SER A 118 -20.09 7.91 -9.09
C SER A 118 -18.94 7.14 -9.76
N PHE A 119 -18.24 6.26 -9.04
CA PHE A 119 -17.07 5.57 -9.58
C PHE A 119 -17.46 4.47 -10.57
N LYS A 120 -17.10 4.67 -11.84
CA LYS A 120 -17.27 3.69 -12.93
C LYS A 120 -16.12 2.70 -12.98
N VAL A 121 -16.45 1.44 -12.73
CA VAL A 121 -15.50 0.31 -12.69
C VAL A 121 -14.90 -0.01 -14.05
N LYS A 122 -15.72 -0.08 -15.11
CA LYS A 122 -15.28 -0.64 -16.42
C LYS A 122 -14.08 0.10 -17.03
N PRO A 123 -14.05 1.44 -17.11
CA PRO A 123 -12.89 2.15 -17.63
C PRO A 123 -11.62 1.91 -16.80
N VAL A 124 -11.75 1.95 -15.46
CA VAL A 124 -10.61 1.73 -14.56
C VAL A 124 -10.10 0.30 -14.64
N LEU A 125 -10.98 -0.69 -14.70
CA LEU A 125 -10.60 -2.08 -14.88
C LEU A 125 -9.84 -2.30 -16.20
N ASN A 126 -10.26 -1.64 -17.28
CA ASN A 126 -9.54 -1.70 -18.56
C ASN A 126 -8.15 -1.07 -18.46
N LEU A 127 -8.03 0.07 -17.76
CA LEU A 127 -6.73 0.69 -17.49
C LEU A 127 -5.82 -0.25 -16.66
N LEU A 128 -6.35 -0.89 -15.62
CA LEU A 128 -5.59 -1.85 -14.81
C LEU A 128 -5.12 -3.06 -15.63
N LYS A 129 -5.97 -3.59 -16.52
CA LYS A 129 -5.60 -4.66 -17.45
C LYS A 129 -4.46 -4.25 -18.37
N LEU A 130 -4.54 -3.03 -18.92
CA LEU A 130 -3.48 -2.48 -19.77
C LEU A 130 -2.17 -2.36 -18.98
N ILE A 131 -2.21 -1.80 -17.77
CA ILE A 131 -1.05 -1.68 -16.88
C ILE A 131 -0.41 -3.06 -16.60
N ILE A 132 -1.22 -4.09 -16.32
CA ILE A 132 -0.70 -5.45 -16.06
C ILE A 132 0.06 -6.00 -17.26
N VAL A 133 -0.54 -5.90 -18.46
CA VAL A 133 0.06 -6.43 -19.68
C VAL A 133 1.33 -5.67 -20.04
N LEU A 134 1.28 -4.33 -20.02
CA LEU A 134 2.44 -3.49 -20.28
C LEU A 134 3.57 -3.82 -19.29
N ASN A 135 3.27 -3.86 -17.98
CA ASN A 135 4.32 -4.12 -17.00
C ASN A 135 4.88 -5.54 -17.12
N PHE A 136 4.05 -6.54 -17.44
CA PHE A 136 4.53 -7.90 -17.67
C PHE A 136 5.49 -7.97 -18.86
N VAL A 137 5.17 -7.30 -19.97
CA VAL A 137 6.08 -7.20 -21.12
C VAL A 137 7.40 -6.55 -20.72
N LEU A 138 7.37 -5.47 -19.95
CA LEU A 138 8.59 -4.82 -19.44
C LEU A 138 9.38 -5.69 -18.48
N ILE A 139 8.72 -6.54 -17.68
CA ILE A 139 9.38 -7.54 -16.83
C ILE A 139 10.10 -8.57 -17.71
N LEU A 140 9.45 -9.09 -18.76
CA LEU A 140 10.07 -10.04 -19.68
C LEU A 140 11.26 -9.41 -20.41
N ILE A 141 11.14 -8.15 -20.86
CA ILE A 141 12.25 -7.41 -21.47
C ILE A 141 13.41 -7.27 -20.47
N GLY A 142 13.11 -6.86 -19.24
CA GLY A 142 14.10 -6.76 -18.17
C GLY A 142 14.80 -8.08 -17.86
N TYR A 143 14.10 -9.20 -18.03
CA TYR A 143 14.64 -10.54 -17.77
C TYR A 143 15.53 -11.01 -18.92
N PHE A 144 15.03 -10.99 -20.16
CA PHE A 144 15.75 -11.52 -21.31
C PHE A 144 16.92 -10.63 -21.78
N PHE A 145 16.79 -9.31 -21.65
CA PHE A 145 17.83 -8.36 -22.09
C PHE A 145 18.66 -7.81 -20.92
N GLU A 146 18.43 -8.30 -19.70
CA GLU A 146 19.07 -7.83 -18.47
C GLU A 146 19.05 -6.31 -18.26
N ALA A 147 18.07 -5.62 -18.85
CA ALA A 147 18.02 -4.17 -18.88
C ALA A 147 17.97 -3.57 -17.46
N PRO A 148 19.00 -2.80 -17.03
CA PRO A 148 19.14 -2.35 -15.65
C PRO A 148 17.94 -1.54 -15.13
N PHE A 149 17.32 -0.74 -16.00
CA PHE A 149 16.19 0.13 -15.66
C PHE A 149 14.91 -0.63 -15.25
N PHE A 150 14.78 -1.92 -15.59
CA PHE A 150 13.65 -2.75 -15.18
C PHE A 150 13.92 -3.59 -13.94
N LYS A 151 15.19 -3.71 -13.53
CA LYS A 151 15.58 -4.46 -12.34
C LYS A 151 15.04 -3.77 -11.08
N SER A 152 14.62 -4.58 -10.11
CA SER A 152 14.25 -4.14 -8.76
C SER A 152 15.49 -3.74 -7.96
N TYR A 153 16.65 -4.32 -8.28
CA TYR A 153 17.88 -4.22 -7.51
C TYR A 153 19.10 -4.31 -8.44
N SER A 154 20.24 -3.75 -8.02
CA SER A 154 21.49 -3.82 -8.78
C SER A 154 22.11 -5.22 -8.78
N ASN A 155 22.27 -5.82 -7.59
CA ASN A 155 23.08 -7.03 -7.40
C ASN A 155 22.27 -8.26 -6.93
N ARG A 156 20.95 -8.28 -7.13
CA ARG A 156 20.11 -9.44 -6.79
C ARG A 156 18.97 -9.63 -7.76
N PHE A 157 18.48 -10.87 -7.87
CA PHE A 157 17.33 -11.19 -8.69
C PHE A 157 16.09 -10.39 -8.28
N GLY A 158 15.39 -9.87 -9.28
CA GLY A 158 14.14 -9.15 -9.12
C GLY A 158 13.95 -8.13 -10.23
N ILE A 159 12.80 -8.16 -10.87
CA ILE A 159 12.44 -7.28 -11.99
C ILE A 159 11.01 -6.78 -11.75
N ASN A 160 10.87 -5.49 -11.46
CA ASN A 160 9.60 -4.84 -11.18
C ASN A 160 9.04 -4.02 -12.36
N GLY A 161 9.69 -4.07 -13.52
CA GLY A 161 9.23 -3.44 -14.75
C GLY A 161 9.20 -1.91 -14.62
N MET A 162 8.06 -1.29 -14.92
CA MET A 162 7.88 0.16 -14.85
C MET A 162 7.73 0.72 -13.43
N PHE A 163 7.39 -0.11 -12.44
CA PHE A 163 7.20 0.38 -11.08
C PHE A 163 8.52 0.92 -10.52
N LYS A 164 8.45 2.10 -9.88
CA LYS A 164 9.63 2.81 -9.35
C LYS A 164 10.30 2.03 -8.24
N SER A 165 9.50 1.38 -7.40
CA SER A 165 9.98 0.63 -6.25
C SER A 165 9.42 -0.78 -6.26
N ASN A 166 10.11 -1.69 -5.57
CA ASN A 166 9.56 -3.01 -5.35
C ASN A 166 8.28 -2.94 -4.48
N ALA A 167 8.15 -1.94 -3.59
CA ALA A 167 6.97 -1.77 -2.74
C ALA A 167 5.71 -1.51 -3.57
N GLU A 168 5.80 -0.58 -4.50
CA GLU A 168 4.73 -0.28 -5.44
C GLU A 168 4.29 -1.49 -6.26
N ALA A 169 5.24 -2.22 -6.86
CA ALA A 169 4.95 -3.45 -7.60
C ALA A 169 4.26 -4.50 -6.71
N SER A 170 4.74 -4.66 -5.48
CA SER A 170 4.20 -5.67 -4.58
C SER A 170 2.77 -5.36 -4.16
N TYR A 171 2.46 -4.13 -3.75
CA TYR A 171 1.09 -3.75 -3.42
C TYR A 171 0.15 -3.77 -4.61
N PHE A 172 0.64 -3.37 -5.79
CA PHE A 172 -0.10 -3.50 -7.03
C PHE A 172 -0.50 -4.96 -7.29
N TYR A 173 0.48 -5.87 -7.31
CA TYR A 173 0.22 -7.27 -7.66
C TYR A 173 -0.57 -8.03 -6.60
N MET A 174 -0.35 -7.77 -5.30
CA MET A 174 -1.16 -8.38 -4.25
C MET A 174 -2.65 -8.08 -4.44
N LEU A 175 -2.98 -6.81 -4.67
CA LEU A 175 -4.37 -6.38 -4.87
C LEU A 175 -4.92 -6.78 -6.24
N ALA A 176 -4.10 -6.75 -7.30
CA ALA A 176 -4.49 -7.20 -8.63
C ALA A 176 -4.82 -8.70 -8.66
N ILE A 177 -4.05 -9.53 -7.95
CA ILE A 177 -4.34 -10.96 -7.78
C ILE A 177 -5.68 -11.13 -7.08
N THR A 178 -5.93 -10.42 -5.97
CA THR A 178 -7.24 -10.46 -5.29
C THR A 178 -8.38 -10.00 -6.22
N LEU A 179 -8.16 -8.94 -7.01
CA LEU A 179 -9.14 -8.42 -7.98
C LEU A 179 -9.51 -9.47 -9.03
N PHE A 180 -8.52 -10.07 -9.71
CA PHE A 180 -8.78 -11.03 -10.79
C PHE A 180 -9.16 -12.42 -10.29
N TYR A 181 -8.90 -12.73 -9.02
CA TYR A 181 -9.48 -13.89 -8.36
C TYR A 181 -11.01 -13.76 -8.18
N ILE A 182 -11.49 -12.55 -7.85
CA ILE A 182 -12.92 -12.28 -7.65
C ILE A 182 -13.62 -12.08 -9.00
N TYR A 183 -13.02 -11.32 -9.91
CA TYR A 183 -13.64 -10.92 -11.17
C TYR A 183 -13.90 -12.11 -12.12
N LYS A 184 -15.16 -12.32 -12.51
CA LYS A 184 -15.58 -13.45 -13.36
C LYS A 184 -15.72 -13.14 -14.84
N GLY A 185 -15.14 -12.05 -15.34
CA GLY A 185 -15.26 -11.69 -16.75
C GLY A 185 -14.34 -12.48 -17.69
N LYS A 186 -14.55 -12.31 -18.99
CA LYS A 186 -13.70 -12.89 -20.05
C LYS A 186 -12.23 -12.54 -19.80
N PHE A 187 -11.36 -13.54 -19.94
CA PHE A 187 -9.91 -13.47 -19.71
C PHE A 187 -9.46 -13.16 -18.26
N SER A 188 -10.32 -13.24 -17.23
CA SER A 188 -9.90 -13.03 -15.85
C SER A 188 -8.73 -13.93 -15.44
N TYR A 189 -8.77 -15.20 -15.82
CA TYR A 189 -7.68 -16.16 -15.59
C TYR A 189 -6.36 -15.78 -16.25
N PHE A 190 -6.41 -15.22 -17.46
CA PHE A 190 -5.21 -14.72 -18.13
C PHE A 190 -4.54 -13.64 -17.29
N PHE A 191 -5.29 -12.60 -16.90
CA PHE A 191 -4.74 -11.52 -16.06
C PHE A 191 -4.29 -12.01 -14.68
N LEU A 192 -5.00 -12.97 -14.07
CA LEU A 192 -4.59 -13.58 -12.81
C LEU A 192 -3.23 -14.28 -12.94
N ILE A 193 -3.07 -15.14 -13.95
CA ILE A 193 -1.80 -15.84 -14.23
C ILE A 193 -0.70 -14.84 -14.51
N THR A 194 -0.95 -13.81 -15.33
CA THR A 194 0.02 -12.74 -15.60
C THR A 194 0.47 -12.04 -14.32
N CYS A 195 -0.46 -11.73 -13.40
CA CYS A 195 -0.11 -11.12 -12.12
C CYS A 195 0.71 -12.06 -11.22
N VAL A 196 0.38 -13.35 -11.17
CA VAL A 196 1.14 -14.35 -10.40
C VAL A 196 2.55 -14.48 -10.96
N LEU A 197 2.71 -14.65 -12.27
CA LEU A 197 4.02 -14.72 -12.91
C LEU A 197 4.82 -13.44 -12.68
N SER A 198 4.23 -12.26 -12.88
CA SER A 198 4.89 -10.99 -12.59
C SER A 198 5.35 -10.87 -11.13
N SER A 199 4.55 -11.39 -10.19
CA SER A 199 4.89 -11.41 -8.77
C SER A 199 6.11 -12.30 -8.49
N LEU A 200 6.24 -13.42 -9.21
CA LEU A 200 7.38 -14.32 -9.10
C LEU A 200 8.69 -13.65 -9.56
N PHE A 201 8.63 -12.90 -10.67
CA PHE A 201 9.77 -12.16 -11.21
C PHE A 201 10.18 -10.94 -10.39
N CYS A 202 9.28 -10.33 -9.60
CA CYS A 202 9.62 -9.12 -8.83
C CYS A 202 10.73 -9.31 -7.78
N GLY A 203 11.01 -10.54 -7.34
CA GLY A 203 12.06 -10.81 -6.34
C GLY A 203 11.73 -10.24 -4.96
N SER A 204 10.45 -10.23 -4.57
CA SER A 204 10.00 -9.67 -3.29
C SER A 204 9.59 -10.76 -2.30
N LYS A 205 10.28 -10.80 -1.15
CA LYS A 205 9.92 -11.67 -0.01
C LYS A 205 8.44 -11.53 0.37
N THR A 206 7.91 -10.30 0.39
CA THR A 206 6.49 -10.04 0.70
C THR A 206 5.54 -10.64 -0.34
N LEU A 207 5.90 -10.63 -1.64
CA LEU A 207 5.04 -11.23 -2.67
C LEU A 207 5.03 -12.74 -2.57
N TYR A 208 6.17 -13.36 -2.28
CA TYR A 208 6.24 -14.81 -2.04
C TYR A 208 5.41 -15.21 -0.82
N PHE A 209 5.55 -14.46 0.27
CA PHE A 209 4.72 -14.63 1.47
C PHE A 209 3.23 -14.45 1.17
N PHE A 210 2.86 -13.42 0.40
CA PHE A 210 1.48 -13.20 -0.03
C PHE A 210 0.92 -14.34 -0.88
N LEU A 211 1.67 -14.81 -1.89
CA LEU A 211 1.25 -15.90 -2.77
C LEU A 211 1.04 -17.19 -1.97
N LEU A 212 1.94 -17.46 -1.03
CA LEU A 212 1.82 -18.59 -0.13
C LEU A 212 0.55 -18.47 0.72
N ILE A 213 0.39 -17.40 1.51
CA ILE A 213 -0.78 -17.25 2.38
C ILE A 213 -2.07 -17.20 1.59
N SER A 214 -2.08 -16.55 0.43
CA SER A 214 -3.28 -16.49 -0.43
C SER A 214 -3.67 -17.86 -0.95
N SER A 215 -2.69 -18.69 -1.37
CA SER A 215 -2.99 -20.05 -1.83
C SER A 215 -3.55 -20.90 -0.69
N VAL A 216 -2.92 -20.88 0.49
CA VAL A 216 -3.43 -21.50 1.73
C VAL A 216 -4.85 -21.02 2.05
N TYR A 217 -5.07 -19.70 2.05
CA TYR A 217 -6.31 -19.07 2.44
C TYR A 217 -7.46 -19.37 1.46
N PHE A 218 -7.19 -19.39 0.16
CA PHE A 218 -8.22 -19.71 -0.84
C PHE A 218 -8.56 -21.20 -0.86
N VAL A 219 -7.58 -22.06 -0.63
CA VAL A 219 -7.82 -23.50 -0.40
C VAL A 219 -8.67 -23.68 0.86
N PHE A 220 -8.34 -22.99 1.95
CA PHE A 220 -9.10 -22.99 3.21
C PHE A 220 -10.58 -22.64 3.00
N ILE A 221 -10.88 -21.54 2.29
CA ILE A 221 -12.26 -21.13 2.03
C ILE A 221 -13.03 -22.21 1.23
N LYS A 222 -12.41 -22.80 0.20
CA LYS A 222 -13.04 -23.83 -0.64
C LYS A 222 -13.26 -25.15 0.10
N ILE A 223 -12.29 -25.56 0.92
CA ILE A 223 -12.36 -26.83 1.66
C ILE A 223 -13.35 -26.72 2.83
N LYS A 224 -13.41 -25.57 3.51
CA LYS A 224 -14.38 -25.32 4.60
C LYS A 224 -15.83 -25.56 4.17
N SER A 225 -16.17 -25.29 2.90
CA SER A 225 -17.52 -25.57 2.38
C SER A 225 -17.81 -27.05 2.11
N ARG A 226 -16.82 -27.95 2.22
CA ARG A 226 -16.92 -29.37 1.87
C ARG A 226 -16.63 -30.33 3.03
N ILE A 227 -15.82 -29.93 4.01
CA ILE A 227 -15.43 -30.78 5.13
C ILE A 227 -16.38 -30.57 6.32
N GLU A 228 -16.78 -31.66 6.97
CA GLU A 228 -17.51 -31.62 8.24
C GLU A 228 -16.73 -30.85 9.32
N ARG A 229 -17.42 -29.96 10.04
CA ARG A 229 -16.84 -29.02 11.00
C ARG A 229 -15.89 -29.66 12.04
N LYS A 230 -16.08 -30.95 12.36
CA LYS A 230 -15.30 -31.71 13.35
C LYS A 230 -13.88 -32.09 12.90
N TYR A 231 -13.66 -32.36 11.60
CA TYR A 231 -12.33 -32.73 11.07
C TYR A 231 -11.52 -31.52 10.58
N PHE A 232 -12.18 -30.38 10.48
CA PHE A 232 -11.60 -29.17 9.94
C PHE A 232 -10.42 -28.64 10.78
N GLY A 233 -10.53 -28.68 12.11
CA GLY A 233 -9.45 -28.22 13.00
C GLY A 233 -8.18 -29.05 12.84
N VAL A 234 -8.30 -30.37 12.77
CA VAL A 234 -7.17 -31.30 12.60
C VAL A 234 -6.51 -31.12 11.24
N PHE A 235 -7.30 -31.06 10.16
CA PHE A 235 -6.78 -30.79 8.81
C PHE A 235 -5.99 -29.47 8.77
N MET A 236 -6.50 -28.44 9.44
CA MET A 236 -5.84 -27.14 9.48
C MET A 236 -4.53 -27.15 10.25
N THR A 237 -4.48 -27.80 11.40
CA THR A 237 -3.23 -27.94 12.17
C THR A 237 -2.18 -28.67 11.34
N VAL A 238 -2.54 -29.79 10.70
CA VAL A 238 -1.62 -30.56 9.85
C VAL A 238 -1.16 -29.73 8.65
N PHE A 239 -2.09 -29.06 7.96
CA PHE A 239 -1.76 -28.23 6.81
C PHE A 239 -0.83 -27.06 7.19
N PHE A 240 -1.08 -26.39 8.31
CA PHE A 240 -0.20 -25.31 8.79
C PHE A 240 1.17 -25.83 9.19
N ILE A 241 1.26 -26.97 9.89
CA ILE A 241 2.55 -27.58 10.22
C ILE A 241 3.34 -27.90 8.95
N VAL A 242 2.71 -28.54 7.97
CA VAL A 242 3.36 -28.86 6.68
C VAL A 242 3.78 -27.58 5.94
N ALA A 243 2.92 -26.57 5.88
CA ALA A 243 3.24 -25.30 5.23
C ALA A 243 4.42 -24.59 5.93
N ILE A 244 4.40 -24.51 7.27
CA ILE A 244 5.50 -23.92 8.06
C ILE A 244 6.80 -24.69 7.84
N SER A 245 6.77 -26.02 7.85
CA SER A 245 7.95 -26.86 7.61
C SER A 245 8.51 -26.68 6.20
N LEU A 246 7.66 -26.59 5.18
CA LEU A 246 8.12 -26.32 3.80
C LEU A 246 8.69 -24.91 3.65
N ILE A 247 8.09 -23.92 4.33
CA ILE A 247 8.60 -22.55 4.35
C ILE A 247 9.94 -22.48 5.07
N SER A 248 10.10 -23.13 6.22
CA SER A 248 11.35 -23.09 6.97
C SER A 248 12.48 -23.76 6.20
N LEU A 249 12.24 -24.91 5.57
CA LEU A 249 13.20 -25.56 4.68
C LEU A 249 13.55 -24.67 3.47
N GLY A 250 12.55 -24.05 2.85
CA GLY A 250 12.77 -23.13 1.73
C GLY A 250 13.53 -21.87 2.12
N ILE A 251 13.26 -21.30 3.30
CA ILE A 251 13.98 -20.13 3.83
C ILE A 251 15.43 -20.50 4.12
N LEU A 252 15.69 -21.62 4.79
CA LEU A 252 17.06 -22.07 5.08
C LEU A 252 17.85 -22.28 3.78
N TYR A 253 17.25 -22.97 2.80
CA TYR A 253 17.86 -23.14 1.48
C TYR A 253 18.18 -21.81 0.79
N ILE A 254 17.27 -20.83 0.85
CA ILE A 254 17.49 -19.50 0.26
C ILE A 254 18.57 -18.72 1.02
N ILE A 255 18.62 -18.83 2.35
CA ILE A 255 19.66 -18.19 3.18
C ILE A 255 21.03 -18.76 2.79
N GLU A 256 21.17 -20.09 2.73
CA GLU A 256 22.43 -20.74 2.38
C GLU A 256 22.94 -20.36 0.98
N ASN A 257 22.04 -20.22 0.00
CA ASN A 257 22.40 -19.95 -1.39
C ASN A 257 22.39 -18.45 -1.77
N ASN A 258 22.12 -17.54 -0.83
CA ASN A 258 22.12 -16.10 -1.08
C ASN A 258 23.11 -15.40 -0.14
N GLU A 259 24.30 -15.06 -0.64
CA GLU A 259 25.38 -14.47 0.16
C GLU A 259 24.95 -13.24 0.98
N VAL A 260 24.12 -12.37 0.40
CA VAL A 260 23.64 -11.16 1.08
C VAL A 260 22.72 -11.54 2.24
N LEU A 261 21.76 -12.45 2.01
CA LEU A 261 20.84 -12.87 3.05
C LEU A 261 21.55 -13.69 4.14
N ASN A 262 22.51 -14.53 3.75
CA ASN A 262 23.35 -15.28 4.66
C ASN A 262 24.12 -14.35 5.59
N ARG A 263 24.78 -13.33 5.05
CA ARG A 263 25.50 -12.33 5.85
C ARG A 263 24.58 -11.64 6.87
N VAL A 264 23.40 -11.19 6.45
CA VAL A 264 22.46 -10.55 7.39
C VAL A 264 22.03 -11.53 8.48
N TYR A 265 21.79 -12.79 8.11
CA TYR A 265 21.43 -13.85 9.04
C TYR A 265 22.55 -14.20 10.03
N THR A 266 23.79 -14.31 9.57
CA THR A 266 24.95 -14.62 10.42
C THR A 266 25.26 -13.47 11.37
N ASP A 267 25.16 -12.23 10.88
CA ASP A 267 25.61 -11.07 11.63
C ASP A 267 24.54 -10.56 12.60
N ASN A 268 23.26 -10.68 12.25
CA ASN A 268 22.15 -10.06 13.00
C ASN A 268 20.99 -11.02 13.31
N GLY A 269 21.09 -12.29 12.91
CA GLY A 269 20.08 -13.32 13.18
C GLY A 269 18.88 -13.34 12.23
N LEU A 270 18.00 -14.32 12.47
CA LEU A 270 16.83 -14.61 11.61
C LEU A 270 15.81 -13.48 11.56
N ILE A 271 15.55 -12.81 12.69
CA ILE A 271 14.56 -11.74 12.79
C ILE A 271 14.96 -10.59 11.87
N THR A 272 16.20 -10.13 11.98
CA THR A 272 16.76 -9.07 11.13
C THR A 272 16.76 -9.44 9.66
N ALA A 273 17.14 -10.68 9.32
CA ALA A 273 17.10 -11.18 7.95
C ALA A 273 15.67 -11.21 7.37
N PHE A 274 14.67 -11.52 8.20
CA PHE A 274 13.26 -11.56 7.82
C PHE A 274 12.69 -10.15 7.64
N PHE A 275 12.85 -9.28 8.64
CA PHE A 275 12.35 -7.90 8.63
C PHE A 275 13.23 -6.91 7.85
N SER A 276 14.39 -7.37 7.35
CA SER A 276 15.35 -6.57 6.59
C SER A 276 15.77 -5.30 7.34
N TYR A 277 16.31 -5.48 8.55
CA TYR A 277 16.81 -4.41 9.45
C TYR A 277 15.78 -3.48 10.07
N ARG A 278 14.48 -3.63 9.80
CA ARG A 278 13.45 -2.77 10.39
C ARG A 278 13.40 -2.84 11.91
N ASP A 279 13.69 -4.01 12.47
CA ASP A 279 13.81 -4.23 13.90
C ASP A 279 14.95 -3.41 14.52
N VAL A 280 16.12 -3.40 13.88
CA VAL A 280 17.26 -2.55 14.30
C VAL A 280 16.89 -1.07 14.20
N LEU A 281 16.31 -0.63 13.08
CA LEU A 281 15.88 0.76 12.90
C LEU A 281 14.84 1.19 13.95
N ILE A 282 13.95 0.30 14.39
CA ILE A 282 12.99 0.60 15.45
C ILE A 282 13.73 0.84 16.77
N VAL A 283 14.70 0.00 17.12
CA VAL A 283 15.47 0.14 18.37
C VAL A 283 16.21 1.47 18.38
N ASP A 284 16.89 1.81 17.28
CA ASP A 284 17.65 3.04 17.20
C ASP A 284 16.75 4.29 17.29
N VAL A 285 15.59 4.26 16.61
CA VAL A 285 14.60 5.34 16.70
C VAL A 285 14.02 5.45 18.11
N ILE A 286 13.80 4.33 18.82
CA ILE A 286 13.36 4.36 20.22
C ILE A 286 14.39 5.09 21.07
N ASN A 287 15.69 4.84 20.88
CA ASN A 287 16.74 5.52 21.63
C ASN A 287 16.71 7.04 21.36
N GLU A 288 16.65 7.47 20.10
CA GLU A 288 16.57 8.88 19.75
C GLU A 288 15.30 9.55 20.31
N VAL A 289 14.16 8.86 20.28
CA VAL A 289 12.90 9.33 20.87
C VAL A 289 13.06 9.50 22.38
N THR A 290 13.63 8.52 23.09
CA THR A 290 13.79 8.61 24.54
C THR A 290 14.74 9.74 24.98
N GLU A 291 15.73 10.07 24.16
CA GLU A 291 16.66 11.16 24.44
C GLU A 291 16.08 12.55 24.15
N ARG A 292 15.24 12.67 23.10
CA ARG A 292 14.83 13.98 22.56
C ARG A 292 13.37 14.35 22.84
N TRP A 293 12.49 13.37 23.07
CA TRP A 293 11.07 13.64 23.26
C TRP A 293 10.71 13.98 24.71
N HIS A 294 10.09 15.15 24.90
CA HIS A 294 9.28 15.41 26.09
C HIS A 294 7.94 14.67 26.07
N LEU A 295 7.28 14.55 27.23
CA LEU A 295 6.02 13.83 27.43
C LEU A 295 4.94 14.18 26.38
N ILE A 296 4.83 15.46 26.00
CA ILE A 296 3.86 15.93 25.01
C ILE A 296 4.01 15.25 23.64
N HIS A 297 5.25 14.97 23.20
CA HIS A 297 5.53 14.40 21.88
C HIS A 297 5.08 12.93 21.77
N TYR A 298 5.03 12.20 22.88
CA TYR A 298 4.40 10.87 22.89
C TYR A 298 2.92 10.92 22.51
N PHE A 299 2.24 12.05 22.74
CA PHE A 299 0.84 12.25 22.38
C PHE A 299 0.62 12.83 20.99
N ILE A 300 1.47 13.79 20.57
CA ILE A 300 1.28 14.57 19.32
C ILE A 300 2.31 14.30 18.21
N GLY A 301 3.36 13.52 18.49
CA GLY A 301 4.42 13.15 17.56
C GLY A 301 5.61 14.10 17.60
N GLY A 302 6.62 13.83 16.77
CA GLY A 302 7.89 14.55 16.73
C GLY A 302 8.91 13.95 15.78
N ILE A 303 8.49 13.50 14.58
CA ILE A 303 9.38 12.79 13.63
C ILE A 303 10.58 13.61 13.19
N GLY A 304 10.49 14.95 13.21
CA GLY A 304 11.61 15.83 12.88
C GLY A 304 12.78 15.76 13.87
N ALA A 305 12.55 15.25 15.09
CA ALA A 305 13.63 15.01 16.06
C ALA A 305 14.37 13.69 15.80
N VAL A 306 13.94 12.87 14.84
CA VAL A 306 14.53 11.57 14.55
C VAL A 306 15.27 11.60 13.22
N SER A 307 16.41 10.93 13.14
CA SER A 307 17.33 10.96 12.00
C SER A 307 16.79 10.21 10.78
N TYR A 308 15.94 9.19 10.96
CA TYR A 308 15.39 8.37 9.88
C TYR A 308 14.07 7.68 10.24
N THR A 309 13.35 7.22 9.20
CA THR A 309 12.16 6.37 9.35
C THR A 309 12.53 4.92 9.65
N THR A 310 11.68 4.22 10.38
CA THR A 310 11.78 2.77 10.62
C THR A 310 11.36 1.93 9.41
N GLN A 311 10.72 2.53 8.41
CA GLN A 311 10.11 1.83 7.26
C GLN A 311 9.00 0.86 7.68
N THR A 312 8.36 1.13 8.82
CA THR A 312 7.19 0.43 9.32
C THR A 312 6.05 1.41 9.49
N ASP A 313 4.92 1.14 8.84
CA ASP A 313 3.85 2.12 8.72
C ASP A 313 3.32 2.61 10.07
N PHE A 314 3.15 1.70 11.04
CA PHE A 314 2.59 2.05 12.34
C PHE A 314 3.57 2.84 13.21
N VAL A 315 4.85 2.48 13.20
CA VAL A 315 5.86 3.21 13.98
C VAL A 315 6.09 4.57 13.35
N ASP A 316 6.26 4.65 12.02
CA ASP A 316 6.46 5.93 11.33
C ASP A 316 5.24 6.86 11.47
N LEU A 317 4.02 6.30 11.51
CA LEU A 317 2.80 7.06 11.80
C LEU A 317 2.80 7.59 13.24
N PHE A 318 3.21 6.76 14.20
CA PHE A 318 3.38 7.16 15.60
C PHE A 318 4.45 8.24 15.77
N LEU A 319 5.60 8.12 15.12
CA LEU A 319 6.63 9.16 15.14
C LEU A 319 6.09 10.48 14.61
N ASN A 320 5.28 10.43 13.55
CA ASN A 320 4.76 11.64 12.93
C ASN A 320 3.62 12.32 13.72
N TYR A 321 2.77 11.56 14.41
CA TYR A 321 1.53 12.09 15.01
C TYR A 321 1.30 11.74 16.49
N GLY A 322 2.19 10.97 17.11
CA GLY A 322 2.05 10.48 18.48
C GLY A 322 0.84 9.56 18.65
N PHE A 323 0.53 9.19 19.88
CA PHE A 323 -0.57 8.26 20.18
C PHE A 323 -1.95 8.82 19.78
N ILE A 324 -2.23 10.08 20.10
CA ILE A 324 -3.53 10.71 19.84
C ILE A 324 -3.71 10.89 18.33
N GLY A 325 -2.72 11.49 17.66
CA GLY A 325 -2.82 11.72 16.23
C GLY A 325 -2.82 10.42 15.42
N THR A 326 -2.08 9.39 15.84
CA THR A 326 -2.18 8.04 15.24
C THR A 326 -3.58 7.47 15.38
N SER A 327 -4.20 7.60 16.55
CA SER A 327 -5.57 7.14 16.79
C SER A 327 -6.58 7.87 15.90
N ILE A 328 -6.44 9.19 15.77
CA ILE A 328 -7.26 10.01 14.87
C ILE A 328 -7.06 9.58 13.41
N TYR A 329 -5.82 9.43 12.97
CA TYR A 329 -5.48 8.99 11.61
C TYR A 329 -6.14 7.64 11.29
N LEU A 330 -5.92 6.63 12.15
CA LEU A 330 -6.47 5.29 11.96
C LEU A 330 -7.99 5.29 12.04
N PHE A 331 -8.59 6.12 12.92
CA PHE A 331 -10.04 6.28 12.99
C PHE A 331 -10.61 6.80 11.66
N ILE A 332 -10.04 7.88 11.10
CA ILE A 332 -10.47 8.41 9.80
C ILE A 332 -10.28 7.34 8.72
N TYR A 333 -9.08 6.74 8.65
CA TYR A 333 -8.71 5.76 7.64
C TYR A 333 -9.67 4.57 7.64
N PHE A 334 -9.80 3.87 8.77
CA PHE A 334 -10.63 2.67 8.87
C PHE A 334 -12.11 3.00 8.74
N ARG A 335 -12.62 4.03 9.42
CA ARG A 335 -14.05 4.42 9.30
C ARG A 335 -14.41 4.66 7.83
N THR A 336 -13.52 5.32 7.10
CA THR A 336 -13.73 5.62 5.69
C THR A 336 -13.74 4.35 4.84
N ILE A 337 -12.73 3.48 4.99
CA ILE A 337 -12.66 2.18 4.31
C ILE A 337 -13.89 1.31 4.61
N TYR A 338 -14.33 1.22 5.88
CA TYR A 338 -15.49 0.44 6.30
C TYR A 338 -16.82 0.98 5.74
N SER A 339 -16.93 2.29 5.50
CA SER A 339 -18.20 2.91 5.08
C SER A 339 -18.71 2.41 3.73
N TYR A 340 -17.83 1.98 2.84
CA TYR A 340 -18.20 1.44 1.53
C TYR A 340 -17.74 0.01 1.30
N SER A 341 -17.07 -0.61 2.27
CA SER A 341 -16.57 -1.99 2.20
C SER A 341 -17.55 -3.01 2.80
N ASN A 342 -17.47 -4.25 2.31
CA ASN A 342 -18.20 -5.38 2.87
C ASN A 342 -17.29 -6.23 3.75
N LYS A 343 -17.79 -6.74 4.89
CA LYS A 343 -17.07 -7.67 5.78
C LYS A 343 -16.43 -8.83 5.00
N LYS A 344 -17.13 -9.40 4.00
CA LYS A 344 -16.60 -10.50 3.17
C LYS A 344 -15.38 -10.09 2.34
N ILE A 345 -15.31 -8.84 1.87
CA ILE A 345 -14.18 -8.32 1.11
C ILE A 345 -12.97 -8.13 2.04
N ILE A 346 -13.22 -7.64 3.25
CA ILE A 346 -12.16 -7.48 4.26
C ILE A 346 -11.57 -8.84 4.62
N LEU A 347 -12.40 -9.89 4.75
CA LEU A 347 -11.92 -11.25 4.91
C LEU A 347 -11.03 -11.69 3.73
N LEU A 348 -11.45 -11.43 2.49
CA LEU A 348 -10.65 -11.75 1.29
C LEU A 348 -9.32 -10.99 1.22
N LEU A 349 -9.19 -9.87 1.93
CA LEU A 349 -7.97 -9.06 1.98
C LEU A 349 -7.07 -9.41 3.16
N ILE A 350 -7.42 -10.38 4.03
CA ILE A 350 -6.55 -10.82 5.13
C ILE A 350 -5.12 -11.14 4.66
N PRO A 351 -4.89 -11.90 3.57
CA PRO A 351 -3.54 -12.14 3.07
C PRO A 351 -2.79 -10.85 2.70
N VAL A 352 -3.48 -9.87 2.12
CA VAL A 352 -2.89 -8.56 1.77
C VAL A 352 -2.53 -7.79 3.04
N ILE A 353 -3.42 -7.76 4.03
CA ILE A 353 -3.21 -7.06 5.31
C ILE A 353 -2.01 -7.65 6.05
N LEU A 354 -1.92 -8.97 6.16
CA LEU A 354 -0.77 -9.64 6.79
C LEU A 354 0.54 -9.31 6.08
N SER A 355 0.53 -9.27 4.75
CA SER A 355 1.70 -8.88 3.96
C SER A 355 2.07 -7.40 4.08
N ILE A 356 1.09 -6.50 4.28
CA ILE A 356 1.35 -5.07 4.56
C ILE A 356 2.14 -4.93 5.86
N LEU A 357 1.74 -5.65 6.92
CA LEU A 357 2.38 -5.60 8.23
C LEU A 357 3.86 -5.99 8.19
N LEU A 358 4.25 -6.91 7.31
CA LEU A 358 5.65 -7.32 7.15
C LEU A 358 6.52 -6.32 6.39
N ARG A 359 5.91 -5.50 5.51
CA ARG A 359 6.67 -4.67 4.58
C ARG A 359 6.78 -3.21 5.02
N GLY A 360 5.69 -2.65 5.53
CA GLY A 360 5.54 -1.21 5.73
C GLY A 360 5.50 -0.43 4.40
N ASN A 361 5.48 0.90 4.50
CA ASN A 361 5.39 1.87 3.39
C ASN A 361 4.03 1.92 2.67
N PHE A 362 2.99 1.28 3.19
CA PHE A 362 1.65 1.33 2.62
C PHE A 362 0.96 2.69 2.87
N LEU A 363 1.14 3.27 4.05
CA LEU A 363 0.42 4.47 4.47
C LEU A 363 1.02 5.79 3.97
N HIS A 364 2.35 5.83 3.77
CA HIS A 364 3.06 7.06 3.47
C HIS A 364 3.70 7.09 2.06
N TYR A 365 3.68 6.01 1.28
CA TYR A 365 4.10 6.12 -0.13
C TYR A 365 2.92 6.56 -1.01
N PRO A 366 2.96 7.74 -1.63
CA PRO A 366 1.79 8.29 -2.33
C PRO A 366 1.31 7.41 -3.48
N SER A 367 2.22 6.91 -4.31
CA SER A 367 1.88 6.04 -5.46
C SER A 367 1.27 4.73 -4.98
N VAL A 368 1.84 4.14 -3.92
CA VAL A 368 1.32 2.93 -3.28
C VAL A 368 -0.11 3.18 -2.79
N SER A 369 -0.34 4.22 -1.99
CA SER A 369 -1.67 4.51 -1.45
C SER A 369 -2.69 4.76 -2.57
N LEU A 370 -2.35 5.56 -3.60
CA LEU A 370 -3.24 5.82 -4.73
C LEU A 370 -3.62 4.53 -5.46
N ILE A 371 -2.63 3.76 -5.89
CA ILE A 371 -2.82 2.49 -6.61
C ILE A 371 -3.66 1.53 -5.77
N SER A 372 -3.29 1.36 -4.50
CA SER A 372 -3.95 0.41 -3.62
C SER A 372 -5.40 0.77 -3.36
N ILE A 373 -5.71 2.05 -3.13
CA ILE A 373 -7.08 2.50 -2.90
C ILE A 373 -7.92 2.39 -4.18
N VAL A 374 -7.37 2.71 -5.35
CA VAL A 374 -8.04 2.55 -6.64
C VAL A 374 -8.44 1.09 -6.88
N ILE A 375 -7.50 0.15 -6.69
CA ILE A 375 -7.78 -1.28 -6.86
C ILE A 375 -8.78 -1.75 -5.79
N PHE A 376 -8.63 -1.32 -4.54
CA PHE A 376 -9.56 -1.66 -3.46
C PHE A 376 -10.99 -1.21 -3.76
N VAL A 377 -11.20 0.03 -4.21
CA VAL A 377 -12.52 0.54 -4.60
C VAL A 377 -13.10 -0.27 -5.76
N THR A 378 -12.26 -0.62 -6.74
CA THR A 378 -12.63 -1.47 -7.88
C THR A 378 -13.09 -2.86 -7.43
N ILE A 379 -12.33 -3.52 -6.54
CA ILE A 379 -12.71 -4.79 -5.91
C ILE A 379 -14.08 -4.67 -5.24
N ASN A 380 -14.28 -3.61 -4.44
CA ASN A 380 -15.54 -3.41 -3.73
C ASN A 380 -16.75 -3.28 -4.63
N LYS A 381 -16.63 -2.52 -5.72
CA LYS A 381 -17.72 -2.36 -6.68
C LYS A 381 -18.00 -3.65 -7.46
N ILE A 382 -16.96 -4.38 -7.90
CA ILE A 382 -17.14 -5.66 -8.59
C ILE A 382 -17.81 -6.67 -7.68
N TYR A 383 -17.33 -6.80 -6.43
CA TYR A 383 -17.91 -7.72 -5.47
C TYR A 383 -19.38 -7.40 -5.19
N LYS A 384 -19.73 -6.11 -5.01
CA LYS A 384 -21.14 -5.70 -4.84
C LYS A 384 -21.99 -6.08 -6.05
N LYS A 385 -21.50 -5.87 -7.28
CA LYS A 385 -22.21 -6.22 -8.51
C LYS A 385 -22.42 -7.74 -8.64
N GLU A 386 -21.35 -8.53 -8.47
CA GLU A 386 -21.41 -9.98 -8.69
C GLU A 386 -22.20 -10.75 -7.63
N TYR A 387 -22.22 -10.29 -6.37
CA TYR A 387 -22.80 -11.05 -5.26
C TYR A 387 -24.15 -10.51 -4.75
N TYR A 388 -24.50 -9.26 -5.05
CA TYR A 388 -25.77 -8.66 -4.63
C TYR A 388 -26.69 -8.28 -5.77
N GLY A 389 -26.30 -8.51 -7.04
CA GLY A 389 -27.15 -8.29 -8.21
C GLY A 389 -27.61 -6.85 -8.44
N LYS A 390 -27.13 -5.89 -7.64
CA LYS A 390 -27.43 -4.48 -7.85
C LYS A 390 -26.62 -3.99 -9.03
N GLU A 391 -27.27 -3.84 -10.18
CA GLU A 391 -26.85 -2.81 -11.13
C GLU A 391 -27.02 -1.47 -10.42
N MET A 392 -25.89 -0.78 -10.18
CA MET A 392 -25.86 0.63 -9.78
C MET A 392 -25.33 1.43 -10.96
#